data_AF-A0A7W4E7R3-F1
#
_entry.id   AF-A0A7W4E7R3-F1
#
_cell.length_a   1.000
_cell.length_b   1.000
_cell.length_c   1.000
_cell.angle_alpha   90.00
_cell.angle_beta   90.00
_cell.angle_gamma   90.00
#
_symmetry.space_group_name_H-M   'P 1'
#
loop_
_entity.id
_entity.type
_entity.pdbx_description
1 polymer ?
#
loop_
_entity_poly.entity_id
_entity_poly.type
_entity_poly.pdbx_seq_one_letter_code
_entity_poly.pdbx_strand_id
1 'polypeptide(L)'
;MAKKEHLEDSVMSLKEQLAAEKEYALTYDNITKRVEDILVKAAKDGRSSVVIYLDDEDDYKTQVVCDFLSQEGIDFKKAYEPYTTTQLPYIDTHMGGYEGVDPNKPVPVIKHRFEGVRVFL
;
A
#
# COMPACT_ATOMS: atom_id res chain seq x y z
N MET A 1 36.06 -24.77 37.73
CA MET A 1 36.17 -24.53 36.27
C MET A 1 34.93 -23.78 35.83
N ALA A 2 35.02 -22.46 35.69
CA ALA A 2 33.92 -21.66 35.15
C ALA A 2 34.19 -21.43 33.66
N LYS A 3 33.45 -22.11 32.79
CA LYS A 3 33.33 -21.69 31.39
C LYS A 3 32.29 -20.58 31.35
N LYS A 4 32.76 -19.33 31.27
CA LYS A 4 31.95 -18.24 30.72
C LYS A 4 31.92 -18.48 29.22
N GLU A 5 30.82 -19.05 28.73
CA GLU A 5 30.43 -18.90 27.34
C GLU A 5 30.03 -17.44 27.16
N HIS A 6 31.02 -16.60 26.83
CA HIS A 6 30.75 -15.31 26.23
C HIS A 6 30.35 -15.62 24.79
N LEU A 7 29.05 -15.76 24.58
CA LEU A 7 28.46 -15.73 23.25
C LEU A 7 28.83 -14.37 22.67
N GLU A 8 29.67 -14.38 21.64
CA GLU A 8 29.94 -13.21 20.81
C GLU A 8 28.61 -12.89 20.09
N ASP A 9 27.81 -12.02 20.68
CA ASP A 9 26.85 -11.22 19.92
C ASP A 9 27.69 -10.45 18.91
N SER A 10 27.86 -11.03 17.72
CA SER A 10 28.34 -10.34 16.55
C SER A 10 27.40 -9.15 16.37
N VAL A 11 27.88 -7.97 16.76
CA VAL A 11 27.10 -6.73 16.71
C VAL A 11 26.73 -6.52 15.25
N MET A 12 25.53 -6.95 14.88
CA MET A 12 25.00 -6.77 13.53
C MET A 12 25.15 -5.31 13.15
N SER A 13 25.64 -5.07 11.94
CA SER A 13 25.73 -3.71 11.42
C SER A 13 24.32 -3.11 11.30
N LEU A 14 24.22 -1.77 11.39
CA LEU A 14 22.93 -1.08 11.23
C LEU A 14 22.19 -1.50 9.94
N LYS A 15 22.94 -1.79 8.86
CA LYS A 15 22.39 -2.25 7.59
C LYS A 15 21.72 -3.63 7.72
N GLU A 16 22.36 -4.56 8.43
CA GLU A 16 21.82 -5.90 8.66
C GLU A 16 20.62 -5.86 9.60
N GLN A 17 20.67 -5.04 10.64
CA GLN A 17 19.53 -4.80 11.53
C GLN A 17 18.32 -4.27 10.75
N LEU A 18 18.51 -3.28 9.88
CA LEU A 18 17.44 -2.74 9.05
C LEU A 18 16.89 -3.76 8.03
N ALA A 19 17.72 -4.67 7.52
CA ALA A 19 17.27 -5.71 6.60
C ALA A 19 16.45 -6.79 7.34
N ALA A 20 16.93 -7.25 8.49
CA ALA A 20 16.23 -8.22 9.33
C ALA A 20 14.88 -7.66 9.82
N GLU A 21 14.85 -6.39 10.24
CA GLU A 21 13.60 -5.74 10.67
C GLU A 21 12.60 -5.61 9.52
N LYS A 22 13.08 -5.35 8.29
CA LYS A 22 12.22 -5.33 7.10
C LYS A 22 11.59 -6.70 6.83
N GLU A 23 12.38 -7.77 6.88
CA GLU A 23 11.87 -9.13 6.69
C GLU A 23 10.89 -9.52 7.80
N TYR A 24 11.20 -9.17 9.06
CA TYR A 24 10.32 -9.38 10.19
C TYR A 24 8.99 -8.63 10.02
N ALA A 25 9.04 -7.37 9.58
CA ALA A 25 7.85 -6.57 9.34
C ALA A 25 6.97 -7.08 8.17
N LEU A 26 7.49 -7.98 7.33
CA LEU A 26 6.76 -8.59 6.22
C LEU A 26 6.06 -9.90 6.61
N THR A 27 6.17 -10.38 7.86
CA THR A 27 5.40 -11.55 8.28
C THR A 27 3.92 -11.22 8.43
N TYR A 28 3.06 -12.20 8.18
CA TYR A 28 1.61 -12.05 8.30
C TYR A 28 1.21 -11.44 9.66
N ASP A 29 1.66 -12.05 10.76
CA ASP A 29 1.31 -11.63 12.13
C ASP A 29 1.73 -10.19 12.45
N ASN A 30 2.87 -9.74 11.94
CA ASN A 30 3.33 -8.38 12.18
C ASN A 30 2.57 -7.36 11.35
N ILE A 31 2.20 -7.72 10.10
CA ILE A 31 1.35 -6.87 9.25
C ILE A 31 -0.03 -6.71 9.91
N THR A 32 -0.68 -7.81 10.29
CA THR A 32 -2.03 -7.78 10.87
C THR A 32 -2.07 -7.07 12.21
N LYS A 33 -1.09 -7.31 13.09
CA LYS A 33 -0.98 -6.58 14.37
C LYS A 33 -0.85 -5.07 14.17
N ARG A 34 -0.07 -4.64 13.17
CA ARG A 34 0.05 -3.22 12.85
C ARG A 34 -1.26 -2.63 12.31
N VAL A 35 -2.01 -3.39 11.51
CA VAL A 35 -3.34 -2.98 11.06
C VAL A 35 -4.28 -2.85 12.26
N GLU A 36 -4.34 -3.85 13.13
CA GLU A 36 -5.14 -3.83 14.36
C GLU A 36 -4.88 -2.57 15.19
N ASP A 37 -3.61 -2.25 15.46
CA ASP A 37 -3.22 -1.06 16.21
C ASP A 37 -3.74 0.24 15.56
N ILE A 38 -3.70 0.33 14.22
CA ILE A 38 -4.23 1.48 13.47
C ILE A 38 -5.75 1.57 13.62
N LEU A 39 -6.47 0.46 13.45
CA LEU A 39 -7.92 0.42 13.52
C LEU A 39 -8.41 0.73 14.94
N VAL A 40 -7.82 0.11 15.96
CA VAL A 40 -8.15 0.36 17.38
C VAL A 40 -7.91 1.83 17.73
N LYS A 41 -6.81 2.43 17.26
CA LYS A 41 -6.55 3.85 17.47
C LYS A 41 -7.59 4.73 16.76
N ALA A 42 -7.91 4.43 15.51
CA ALA A 42 -8.91 5.18 14.75
C ALA A 42 -10.32 5.11 15.39
N ALA A 43 -10.70 3.93 15.89
CA ALA A 43 -11.95 3.74 16.63
C ALA A 43 -11.97 4.53 17.95
N LYS A 44 -10.87 4.52 18.71
CA LYS A 44 -10.71 5.34 19.94
C LYS A 44 -10.80 6.85 19.65
N ASP A 45 -10.29 7.27 18.49
CA ASP A 45 -10.37 8.65 18.02
C ASP A 45 -11.77 9.02 17.47
N GLY A 46 -12.73 8.09 17.44
CA GLY A 46 -14.09 8.32 16.96
C GLY A 46 -14.19 8.49 15.43
N ARG A 47 -13.22 7.95 14.67
CA ARG A 47 -13.22 8.02 13.20
C ARG A 47 -14.13 6.94 12.62
N SER A 48 -14.87 7.29 11.57
CA SER A 48 -15.70 6.35 10.79
C SER A 48 -14.94 5.65 9.66
N SER A 49 -13.75 6.14 9.31
CA SER A 49 -12.88 5.48 8.34
C SER A 49 -11.42 5.87 8.53
N VAL A 50 -10.53 5.02 8.05
CA VAL A 50 -9.08 5.25 8.05
C VAL A 50 -8.46 4.66 6.79
N VAL A 51 -7.42 5.32 6.27
CA VAL A 51 -6.63 4.80 5.15
C VAL A 51 -5.36 4.16 5.70
N ILE A 52 -5.15 2.90 5.35
CA ILE A 52 -3.91 2.17 5.57
C ILE A 52 -3.07 2.34 4.32
N TYR A 53 -2.02 3.15 4.42
CA TYR A 53 -1.11 3.44 3.32
C TYR A 53 -0.27 2.23 2.95
N LEU A 54 -0.28 1.88 1.66
CA LEU A 54 0.41 0.73 1.09
C LEU A 54 1.04 1.15 -0.25
N ASP A 55 2.19 0.56 -0.58
CA ASP A 55 3.03 1.07 -1.68
C ASP A 55 2.56 0.60 -3.06
N ASP A 56 2.00 -0.62 -3.14
CA ASP A 56 1.58 -1.26 -4.39
C ASP A 56 0.30 -2.08 -4.17
N GLU A 57 -0.61 -2.03 -5.14
CA GLU A 57 -1.92 -2.68 -5.08
C GLU A 57 -1.83 -4.21 -5.08
N ASP A 58 -0.80 -4.74 -5.74
CA ASP A 58 -0.62 -6.18 -5.98
C ASP A 58 0.46 -6.78 -5.07
N ASP A 59 1.07 -6.00 -4.17
CA ASP A 59 2.07 -6.53 -3.26
C ASP A 59 1.49 -7.50 -2.22
N TYR A 60 2.37 -8.36 -1.71
CA TYR A 60 2.03 -9.33 -0.68
C TYR A 60 1.40 -8.66 0.56
N LYS A 61 1.89 -7.48 0.94
CA LYS A 61 1.42 -6.78 2.13
C LYS A 61 -0.04 -6.33 1.96
N THR A 62 -0.39 -5.78 0.82
CA THR A 62 -1.76 -5.36 0.49
C THR A 62 -2.71 -6.55 0.47
N GLN A 63 -2.28 -7.66 -0.11
CA GLN A 63 -3.05 -8.91 -0.07
C GLN A 63 -3.30 -9.36 1.38
N VAL A 64 -2.26 -9.42 2.22
CA VAL A 64 -2.39 -9.77 3.65
C VAL A 64 -3.35 -8.85 4.39
N VAL A 65 -3.27 -7.53 4.17
CA VAL A 65 -4.19 -6.57 4.79
C VAL A 65 -5.63 -6.83 4.35
N CYS A 66 -5.87 -7.02 3.05
CA CYS A 66 -7.21 -7.30 2.52
C CYS A 66 -7.77 -8.62 3.06
N ASP A 67 -6.94 -9.66 3.12
CA ASP A 67 -7.33 -10.97 3.63
C ASP A 67 -7.69 -10.90 5.12
N PHE A 68 -6.86 -10.23 5.93
CA PHE A 68 -7.13 -10.02 7.35
C PHE A 68 -8.45 -9.27 7.58
N LEU A 69 -8.67 -8.15 6.89
CA LEU A 69 -9.91 -7.38 7.01
C LEU A 69 -11.14 -8.20 6.59
N SER A 70 -11.00 -9.00 5.54
CA SER A 70 -12.07 -9.90 5.07
C SER A 70 -12.39 -10.99 6.09
N GLN A 71 -11.36 -11.56 6.75
CA GLN A 71 -11.53 -12.57 7.79
C GLN A 71 -12.23 -12.01 9.04
N GLU A 72 -11.91 -10.78 9.42
CA GLU A 72 -12.56 -10.06 10.51
C GLU A 72 -13.96 -9.53 10.13
N GLY A 73 -14.35 -9.63 8.86
CA GLY A 73 -15.65 -9.14 8.36
C GLY A 73 -15.78 -7.63 8.36
N ILE A 74 -14.66 -6.91 8.21
CA ILE A 74 -14.60 -5.45 8.19
C ILE A 74 -14.68 -4.95 6.75
N ASP A 75 -15.54 -3.96 6.50
CA ASP A 75 -15.69 -3.36 5.17
C ASP A 75 -14.47 -2.51 4.79
N PHE A 76 -14.00 -2.67 3.55
CA PHE A 76 -12.92 -1.85 3.00
C PHE A 76 -13.02 -1.65 1.49
N LYS A 77 -12.29 -0.65 0.98
CA LYS A 77 -12.11 -0.37 -0.46
C LYS A 77 -10.67 0.05 -0.73
N LYS A 78 -10.15 -0.30 -1.91
CA LYS A 78 -8.88 0.25 -2.41
C LYS A 78 -9.01 1.78 -2.52
N ALA A 79 -7.99 2.48 -2.04
CA ALA A 79 -7.89 3.93 -2.04
C ALA A 79 -6.93 4.37 -3.14
N TYR A 80 -7.34 5.39 -3.89
CA TYR A 80 -6.55 5.92 -4.99
C TYR A 80 -6.45 7.44 -4.90
N GLU A 81 -5.25 7.96 -5.10
CA GLU A 81 -5.00 9.38 -5.20
C GLU A 81 -5.09 9.81 -6.68
N PRO A 82 -5.98 10.76 -7.03
CA PRO A 82 -6.05 11.30 -8.37
C PRO A 82 -4.90 12.27 -8.65
N TYR A 83 -4.29 12.16 -9.82
CA TYR A 83 -3.28 13.10 -10.29
C TYR A 83 -3.51 13.50 -11.75
N THR A 84 -3.14 14.72 -12.09
CA THR A 84 -3.25 15.24 -13.47
C THR A 84 -1.96 14.99 -14.23
N THR A 85 -2.07 14.45 -15.43
CA THR A 85 -0.94 14.27 -16.36
C THR A 85 -1.38 14.58 -17.79
N THR A 86 -0.46 14.59 -18.74
CA THR A 86 -0.77 14.78 -20.16
C THR A 86 -0.57 13.49 -20.93
N GLN A 87 -1.50 13.14 -21.82
CA GLN A 87 -1.36 12.01 -22.75
C GLN A 87 -1.80 12.40 -24.15
N LEU A 88 -1.32 11.67 -25.15
CA LEU A 88 -1.86 11.82 -26.51
C LEU A 88 -3.33 11.40 -26.52
N PRO A 89 -4.17 12.10 -27.30
CA PRO A 89 -5.58 11.79 -27.38
C PRO A 89 -5.78 10.39 -27.95
N TYR A 90 -6.74 9.65 -27.37
CA TYR A 90 -7.18 8.40 -27.96
C TYR A 90 -8.06 8.71 -29.18
N ILE A 91 -7.63 8.25 -30.35
CA ILE A 91 -8.39 8.36 -31.60
C ILE A 91 -8.88 6.96 -31.94
N ASP A 92 -10.19 6.74 -31.80
CA ASP A 92 -10.82 5.52 -32.27
C ASP A 92 -10.90 5.53 -33.81
N THR A 93 -10.04 4.74 -34.45
CA THR A 93 -9.96 4.64 -35.90
C THR A 93 -11.10 3.85 -36.52
N HIS A 94 -11.93 3.14 -35.74
CA HIS A 94 -13.05 2.34 -36.22
C HIS A 94 -14.34 3.16 -36.39
N MET A 95 -14.42 4.34 -35.76
CA MET A 95 -15.64 5.17 -35.76
C MET A 95 -15.67 6.22 -36.87
N GLY A 96 -14.75 6.15 -37.84
CA GLY A 96 -14.58 7.19 -38.86
C GLY A 96 -13.98 8.45 -38.21
N GLY A 97 -12.73 8.75 -38.54
CA GLY A 97 -11.88 9.70 -37.81
C GLY A 97 -12.58 10.99 -37.38
N TYR A 98 -12.42 11.34 -36.11
CA TYR A 98 -12.92 12.59 -35.55
C TYR A 98 -12.13 13.78 -36.12
N GLU A 99 -12.79 14.65 -36.89
CA GLU A 99 -12.21 15.92 -37.33
C GLU A 99 -12.15 16.91 -36.15
N GLY A 100 -10.94 17.36 -35.79
CA GLY A 100 -10.75 18.44 -34.80
C GLY A 100 -9.88 18.08 -33.58
N VAL A 101 -9.39 16.86 -33.46
CA VAL A 101 -8.39 16.47 -32.46
C VAL A 101 -7.03 16.35 -33.15
N ASP A 102 -6.05 17.15 -32.72
CA ASP A 102 -4.66 16.97 -33.16
C ASP A 102 -4.06 15.74 -32.47
N PRO A 103 -3.74 14.66 -33.20
CA PRO A 103 -3.19 13.42 -32.65
C PRO A 103 -1.87 13.63 -31.89
N ASN A 104 -1.14 14.69 -32.22
CA ASN A 104 0.19 14.96 -31.67
C ASN A 104 0.16 15.96 -30.50
N LYS A 105 -1.01 16.52 -30.17
CA LYS A 105 -1.14 17.48 -29.07
C LYS A 105 -1.54 16.76 -27.78
N PRO A 106 -0.69 16.72 -26.74
CA PRO A 106 -1.07 16.13 -25.46
C PRO A 106 -2.26 16.87 -24.84
N VAL A 107 -3.19 16.09 -24.29
CA VAL A 107 -4.36 16.58 -23.55
C VAL A 107 -4.22 16.23 -22.06
N PRO A 108 -4.69 17.10 -21.15
CA PRO A 108 -4.70 16.77 -19.73
C PRO A 108 -5.70 15.64 -19.45
N VAL A 109 -5.25 14.64 -18.70
CA VAL A 109 -6.06 13.51 -18.24
C VAL A 109 -5.87 13.31 -16.74
N ILE A 110 -6.94 12.89 -16.06
CA ILE A 110 -6.89 12.51 -14.65
C ILE A 110 -6.59 11.02 -14.59
N LYS A 111 -5.49 10.67 -13.93
CA LYS A 111 -5.12 9.29 -13.62
C LYS A 111 -5.21 9.05 -12.12
N HIS A 112 -5.22 7.78 -11.75
CA HIS A 112 -5.39 7.34 -10.37
C HIS A 112 -4.18 6.49 -10.01
N ARG A 113 -3.58 6.75 -8.86
CA ARG A 113 -2.47 5.97 -8.31
C ARG A 113 -2.95 5.31 -7.02
N PHE A 114 -2.65 4.03 -6.85
CA PHE A 114 -2.94 3.34 -5.60
C PHE A 114 -2.24 4.04 -4.43
N GLU A 115 -3.00 4.28 -3.37
CA GLU A 115 -2.55 4.93 -2.13
C GLU A 115 -2.61 3.97 -0.94
N GLY A 116 -3.50 2.97 -1.00
CA GLY A 116 -3.65 1.97 0.05
C GLY A 116 -5.06 1.40 0.13
N VAL A 117 -5.47 1.03 1.36
CA VAL A 117 -6.80 0.47 1.63
C VAL A 117 -7.54 1.36 2.62
N ARG A 118 -8.73 1.83 2.25
CA ARG A 118 -9.64 2.55 3.14
C ARG A 118 -10.55 1.56 3.85
N VAL A 119 -10.51 1.57 5.17
CA VAL A 119 -11.30 0.72 6.06
C VAL A 119 -12.42 1.56 6.69
N PHE A 120 -13.61 0.98 6.81
CA PHE A 120 -14.79 1.59 7.42
C PHE A 120 -15.02 0.98 8.82
N LEU A 121 -15.20 1.84 9.83
CA LEU A 121 -15.28 1.48 11.25
C LEU A 121 -16.67 1.79 11.83
#